data_AF-A0A954D6R7-F1
#
_entry.id   AF-A0A954D6R7-F1
#
_cell.length_a   1.000
_cell.length_b   1.000
_cell.length_c   1.000
_cell.angle_alpha   90.00
_cell.angle_beta   90.00
_cell.angle_gamma   90.00
#
_symmetry.space_group_name_H-M   'P 1'
#
loop_
_entity.id
_entity.type
_entity.pdbx_description
1 polymer ?
#
loop_
_entity_poly.entity_id
_entity_poly.type
_entity_poly.pdbx_seq_one_letter_code
_entity_poly.pdbx_strand_id
1 'polypeptide(L)'
;MRARGLAIAVLSASITFTNGLDAQYLPNPSRVLHVTEITATVGGSATVQVLFDHPTMGGCQDLTSGWSINLEHDPALIEVSSVDLGSDALPLSVGSLAFSSIEIHPEGVSLHLLSSIAGGGPTLPFGTDLELYTVTYDTIAAGTSVVQPCSCTDWSLLITYFEVNCFDEEYIPAFEPGSVTVVDAVAFVRGDSNQDDLTDIADMVFLLAALFQAGSPDPVCEDAADMNDDGVLNIADAIAGLSALFSGGSIPAPVGTCGVDPTVDTLSCGTSTCP
;
A
#
# COMPACT_ATOMS: atom_id res chain seq x y z
N MET A 1 -42.74 -3.07 -18.56
CA MET A 1 -41.47 -2.66 -17.93
C MET A 1 -41.78 -2.33 -16.49
N ARG A 2 -41.51 -3.24 -15.55
CA ARG A 2 -41.71 -2.98 -14.12
C ARG A 2 -40.42 -2.39 -13.59
N ALA A 3 -40.48 -1.16 -13.09
CA ALA A 3 -39.45 -0.59 -12.24
C ALA A 3 -39.18 -1.56 -11.08
N ARG A 4 -37.97 -2.10 -10.99
CA ARG A 4 -37.52 -2.85 -9.81
C ARG A 4 -36.91 -1.80 -8.88
N GLY A 5 -37.54 -1.62 -7.73
CA GLY A 5 -37.14 -0.62 -6.75
C GLY A 5 -35.75 -0.93 -6.19
N LEU A 6 -34.92 0.11 -6.17
CA LEU A 6 -33.67 0.19 -5.44
C LEU A 6 -33.96 0.03 -3.94
N ALA A 7 -33.32 -0.93 -3.28
CA ALA A 7 -33.36 -1.08 -1.83
C ALA A 7 -32.00 -0.62 -1.27
N ILE A 8 -31.86 0.70 -1.07
CA ILE A 8 -30.81 1.24 -0.21
C ILE A 8 -31.25 0.98 1.23
N ALA A 9 -30.70 -0.07 1.85
CA ALA A 9 -30.92 -0.31 3.27
C ALA A 9 -29.81 0.40 4.06
N VAL A 10 -30.13 1.56 4.63
CA VAL A 10 -29.30 2.18 5.69
C VAL A 10 -29.65 1.46 6.99
N LEU A 11 -29.13 0.25 7.18
CA LEU A 11 -29.22 -0.47 8.45
C LEU A 11 -27.95 -0.15 9.22
N SER A 12 -28.06 0.76 10.20
CA SER A 12 -27.06 1.04 11.24
C SER A 12 -25.59 0.80 10.83
N ALA A 13 -24.94 1.85 10.33
CA ALA A 13 -23.52 1.99 9.98
C ALA A 13 -23.07 1.60 8.56
N SER A 14 -23.80 0.78 7.80
CA SER A 14 -23.35 0.36 6.46
C SER A 14 -24.35 0.71 5.35
N ILE A 15 -23.85 1.17 4.20
CA ILE A 15 -24.63 1.22 2.96
C ILE A 15 -24.51 -0.14 2.29
N THR A 16 -25.61 -0.90 2.29
CA THR A 16 -25.72 -2.10 1.46
C THR A 16 -26.58 -1.75 0.24
N PHE A 17 -25.96 -1.62 -0.93
CA PHE A 17 -26.71 -1.71 -2.18
C PHE A 17 -27.03 -3.18 -2.42
N THR A 18 -28.32 -3.52 -2.33
CA THR A 18 -28.79 -4.85 -2.68
C THR A 18 -29.62 -4.75 -3.95
N ASN A 19 -29.19 -5.41 -5.03
CA ASN A 19 -30.07 -6.08 -5.98
C ASN A 19 -29.33 -7.03 -6.92
N GLY A 20 -29.57 -8.34 -6.73
CA GLY A 20 -29.50 -9.36 -7.79
C GLY A 20 -28.13 -9.67 -8.37
N LEU A 21 -27.43 -10.65 -7.78
CA LEU A 21 -26.29 -11.35 -8.37
C LEU A 21 -26.68 -11.99 -9.73
N ASP A 22 -26.67 -11.21 -10.81
CA ASP A 22 -26.54 -11.74 -12.17
C ASP A 22 -25.09 -11.55 -12.61
N ALA A 23 -24.47 -12.67 -13.01
CA ALA A 23 -23.05 -12.86 -13.29
C ALA A 23 -22.54 -12.14 -14.56
N GLN A 24 -22.92 -10.87 -14.80
CA GLN A 24 -22.60 -10.13 -16.02
C GLN A 24 -21.87 -8.79 -15.82
N TYR A 25 -21.57 -8.35 -14.60
CA TYR A 25 -20.71 -7.18 -14.39
C TYR A 25 -19.23 -7.56 -14.53
N LEU A 26 -18.74 -7.59 -15.77
CA LEU A 26 -17.31 -7.57 -16.03
C LEU A 26 -16.74 -6.20 -15.59
N PRO A 27 -15.56 -6.15 -14.95
CA PRO A 27 -14.91 -4.89 -14.58
C PRO A 27 -14.83 -3.97 -15.79
N ASN A 28 -15.19 -2.70 -15.62
CA ASN A 28 -15.06 -1.73 -16.71
C ASN A 28 -13.59 -1.28 -16.82
N PRO A 29 -12.85 -1.67 -17.87
CA PRO A 29 -11.42 -1.37 -17.96
C PRO A 29 -11.14 0.12 -18.19
N SER A 30 -12.15 0.93 -18.50
CA SER A 30 -12.00 2.38 -18.64
C SER A 30 -12.16 3.13 -17.32
N ARG A 31 -12.57 2.45 -16.25
CA ARG A 31 -12.80 3.02 -14.92
C ARG A 31 -11.93 2.26 -13.92
N VAL A 32 -10.88 2.90 -13.43
CA VAL A 32 -9.85 2.25 -12.62
C VAL A 32 -9.85 2.85 -11.23
N LEU A 33 -10.02 2.01 -10.21
CA LEU A 33 -9.71 2.36 -8.84
C LEU A 33 -8.26 1.93 -8.59
N HIS A 34 -7.42 2.90 -8.28
CA HIS A 34 -5.99 2.68 -8.05
C HIS A 34 -5.62 3.10 -6.64
N VAL A 35 -4.74 2.32 -6.02
CA VAL A 35 -4.15 2.63 -4.71
C VAL A 35 -2.66 2.89 -4.92
N THR A 36 -2.14 3.97 -4.33
CA THR A 36 -0.73 4.32 -4.48
C THR A 36 0.19 3.36 -3.73
N GLU A 37 1.41 3.17 -4.21
CA GLU A 37 2.47 2.47 -3.51
C GLU A 37 3.30 3.44 -2.66
N ILE A 38 3.76 2.99 -1.49
CA ILE A 38 4.62 3.79 -0.61
C ILE A 38 5.59 2.91 0.18
N THR A 39 6.77 3.44 0.45
CA THR A 39 7.76 2.83 1.35
C THR A 39 7.86 3.63 2.64
N ALA A 40 7.90 2.95 3.77
CA ALA A 40 8.08 3.54 5.10
C ALA A 40 8.97 2.63 5.97
N THR A 41 9.46 3.14 7.10
CA THR A 41 10.30 2.37 8.04
C THR A 41 9.45 1.79 9.16
N VAL A 42 9.83 0.64 9.72
CA VAL A 42 9.21 0.08 10.93
C VAL A 42 9.06 1.13 12.04
N GLY A 43 7.89 1.20 12.67
CA GLY A 43 7.55 2.19 13.69
C GLY A 43 7.27 3.61 13.16
N GLY A 44 7.29 3.81 11.84
CA GLY A 44 6.89 5.03 11.16
C GLY A 44 5.40 5.04 10.80
N SER A 45 5.08 5.84 9.78
CA SER A 45 3.73 5.95 9.23
C SER A 45 3.79 6.04 7.71
N ALA A 46 2.78 5.46 7.05
CA ALA A 46 2.64 5.42 5.60
C ALA A 46 1.24 5.87 5.20
N THR A 47 1.11 6.83 4.28
CA THR A 47 -0.18 7.26 3.74
C THR A 47 -0.31 6.85 2.28
N VAL A 48 -1.35 6.08 1.97
CA VAL A 48 -1.74 5.77 0.59
C VAL A 48 -2.94 6.59 0.17
N GLN A 49 -3.03 6.90 -1.11
CA GLN A 49 -4.19 7.53 -1.72
C GLN A 49 -5.01 6.46 -2.43
N VAL A 50 -6.34 6.54 -2.27
CA VAL A 50 -7.32 5.77 -3.03
C VAL A 50 -7.89 6.70 -4.08
N LEU A 51 -7.55 6.41 -5.32
CA LEU A 51 -7.76 7.31 -6.44
C LEU A 51 -8.62 6.63 -7.51
N PHE A 52 -9.34 7.42 -8.30
CA PHE A 52 -10.32 6.88 -9.26
C PHE A 52 -10.29 7.59 -10.61
N ASP A 53 -10.23 6.78 -11.67
CA ASP A 53 -10.36 7.25 -13.06
C ASP A 53 -11.82 7.24 -13.50
N HIS A 54 -12.35 8.44 -13.73
CA HIS A 54 -13.72 8.67 -14.15
C HIS A 54 -13.75 9.27 -15.57
N PRO A 55 -13.70 8.43 -16.63
CA PRO A 55 -13.65 8.91 -18.01
C PRO A 55 -14.98 9.49 -18.47
N THR A 56 -14.93 10.38 -19.45
CA THR A 56 -16.14 10.88 -20.12
C THR A 56 -16.79 9.78 -20.95
N MET A 57 -18.10 9.59 -20.80
CA MET A 57 -18.89 8.66 -21.60
C MET A 57 -19.84 9.42 -22.52
N GLY A 58 -19.80 9.13 -23.83
CA GLY A 58 -20.59 9.86 -24.82
C GLY A 58 -22.09 9.66 -24.60
N GLY A 59 -22.82 10.76 -24.36
CA GLY A 59 -24.29 10.78 -24.36
C GLY A 59 -24.95 10.87 -22.98
N CYS A 60 -24.21 10.61 -21.89
CA CYS A 60 -24.63 10.94 -20.54
C CYS A 60 -23.49 11.57 -19.75
N GLN A 61 -23.79 12.57 -18.92
CA GLN A 61 -22.86 12.93 -17.87
C GLN A 61 -23.00 11.83 -16.82
N ASP A 62 -22.24 10.74 -16.96
CA ASP A 62 -22.11 9.72 -15.91
C ASP A 62 -21.55 10.42 -14.69
N LEU A 63 -22.44 10.77 -13.77
CA LEU A 63 -22.07 11.50 -12.59
C LEU A 63 -22.16 10.49 -11.44
N THR A 64 -21.03 10.15 -10.84
CA THR A 64 -20.99 9.19 -9.73
C THR A 64 -21.59 9.83 -8.48
N SER A 65 -22.68 9.25 -7.95
CA SER A 65 -23.36 9.71 -6.71
C SER A 65 -22.79 9.05 -5.46
N GLY A 66 -22.15 7.89 -5.59
CA GLY A 66 -21.65 7.19 -4.42
C GLY A 66 -20.88 5.93 -4.75
N TRP A 67 -20.32 5.33 -3.70
CA TRP A 67 -19.51 4.14 -3.77
C TRP A 67 -19.46 3.43 -2.42
N SER A 68 -19.08 2.16 -2.49
CA SER A 68 -18.63 1.35 -1.37
C SER A 68 -17.31 0.73 -1.80
N ILE A 69 -16.26 0.95 -1.03
CA ILE A 69 -14.91 0.44 -1.31
C ILE A 69 -14.46 -0.31 -0.06
N ASN A 70 -14.04 -1.57 -0.23
CA ASN A 70 -13.46 -2.35 0.85
C ASN A 70 -12.03 -2.70 0.48
N LEU A 71 -11.06 -2.30 1.31
CA LEU A 71 -9.63 -2.58 1.08
C LEU A 71 -9.09 -3.45 2.21
N GLU A 72 -8.39 -4.53 1.87
CA GLU A 72 -7.65 -5.38 2.79
C GLU A 72 -6.16 -5.02 2.81
N HIS A 73 -5.49 -5.37 3.90
CA HIS A 73 -4.04 -5.33 4.09
C HIS A 73 -3.62 -6.42 5.08
N ASP A 74 -2.32 -6.73 5.15
CA ASP A 74 -1.77 -7.62 6.18
C ASP A 74 -1.64 -6.89 7.53
N PRO A 75 -2.44 -7.26 8.56
CA PRO A 75 -2.41 -6.64 9.89
C PRO A 75 -1.15 -6.95 10.69
N ALA A 76 -0.34 -7.93 10.28
CA ALA A 76 0.94 -8.21 10.92
C ALA A 76 2.01 -7.18 10.55
N LEU A 77 1.82 -6.48 9.42
CA LEU A 77 2.79 -5.54 8.87
C LEU A 77 2.38 -4.08 9.08
N ILE A 78 1.08 -3.76 8.92
CA ILE A 78 0.56 -2.40 9.03
C ILE A 78 -0.81 -2.39 9.71
N GLU A 79 -1.13 -1.31 10.43
CA GLU A 79 -2.45 -1.08 11.04
C GLU A 79 -2.96 0.31 10.65
N VAL A 80 -4.25 0.44 10.35
CA VAL A 80 -4.84 1.73 9.94
C VAL A 80 -4.91 2.66 11.14
N SER A 81 -4.25 3.82 11.04
CA SER A 81 -4.24 4.84 12.10
C SER A 81 -5.25 5.96 11.83
N SER A 82 -5.43 6.37 10.58
CA SER A 82 -6.49 7.30 10.19
C SER A 82 -6.98 7.09 8.77
N VAL A 83 -8.21 7.54 8.50
CA VAL A 83 -8.76 7.62 7.15
C VAL A 83 -9.47 8.96 7.00
N ASP A 84 -9.15 9.66 5.92
CA ASP A 84 -9.74 10.96 5.61
C ASP A 84 -10.35 10.92 4.20
N LEU A 85 -11.40 11.73 3.98
CA LEU A 85 -11.95 11.93 2.65
C LEU A 85 -10.93 12.68 1.79
N GLY A 86 -10.72 12.17 0.59
CA GLY A 86 -9.87 12.79 -0.41
C GLY A 86 -10.45 14.11 -0.93
N SER A 87 -9.58 14.91 -1.52
CA SER A 87 -9.91 16.26 -1.99
C SER A 87 -11.04 16.32 -3.01
N ASP A 88 -11.21 15.29 -3.86
CA ASP A 88 -12.29 15.21 -4.86
C ASP A 88 -13.59 14.63 -4.29
N ALA A 89 -13.51 13.79 -3.25
CA ALA A 89 -14.68 13.25 -2.55
C ALA A 89 -15.24 14.21 -1.49
N LEU A 90 -14.40 15.04 -0.88
CA LEU A 90 -14.80 15.94 0.21
C LEU A 90 -15.96 16.90 -0.16
N PRO A 91 -16.04 17.48 -1.38
CA PRO A 91 -17.19 18.29 -1.79
C PRO A 91 -18.50 17.50 -1.92
N LEU A 92 -18.44 16.17 -2.01
CA LEU A 92 -19.61 15.30 -2.15
C LEU A 92 -20.23 14.91 -0.81
N SER A 93 -19.49 15.03 0.29
CA SER A 93 -19.96 14.71 1.64
C SER A 93 -20.77 15.84 2.29
N VAL A 94 -20.82 17.02 1.65
CA VAL A 94 -21.52 18.20 2.18
C VAL A 94 -22.90 18.36 1.52
N GLY A 95 -23.95 17.89 2.19
CA GLY A 95 -25.33 18.03 1.72
C GLY A 95 -26.36 17.47 2.69
N SER A 96 -27.61 17.95 2.62
CA SER A 96 -28.68 17.57 3.56
C SER A 96 -29.06 16.06 3.51
N LEU A 97 -28.59 15.33 2.50
CA LEU A 97 -28.86 13.91 2.27
C LEU A 97 -27.58 13.12 1.95
N ALA A 98 -26.40 13.71 2.19
CA ALA A 98 -25.14 13.02 2.03
C ALA A 98 -24.88 12.09 3.21
N PHE A 99 -24.39 10.89 2.93
CA PHE A 99 -23.95 9.91 3.91
C PHE A 99 -22.50 9.55 3.62
N SER A 100 -21.68 9.47 4.66
CA SER A 100 -20.35 8.86 4.59
C SER A 100 -20.15 8.01 5.82
N SER A 101 -19.64 6.79 5.64
CA SER A 101 -19.15 5.95 6.74
C SER A 101 -17.76 5.44 6.43
N ILE A 102 -16.96 5.38 7.49
CA ILE A 102 -15.62 4.81 7.50
C ILE A 102 -15.64 3.80 8.63
N GLU A 103 -15.37 2.54 8.30
CA GLU A 103 -15.25 1.46 9.26
C GLU A 103 -13.81 0.94 9.18
N ILE A 104 -13.07 1.03 10.29
CA ILE A 104 -11.70 0.53 10.39
C ILE A 104 -11.73 -0.84 11.06
N HIS A 105 -11.01 -1.77 10.47
CA HIS A 105 -10.85 -3.14 10.92
C HIS A 105 -9.36 -3.47 11.01
N PRO A 106 -8.96 -4.47 11.83
CA PRO A 106 -7.56 -4.87 11.88
C PRO A 106 -7.01 -5.25 10.50
N GLU A 107 -7.80 -5.95 9.69
CA GLU A 107 -7.41 -6.48 8.38
C GLU A 107 -7.70 -5.51 7.22
N GLY A 108 -8.32 -4.33 7.46
CA GLY A 108 -8.84 -3.52 6.36
C GLY A 108 -9.66 -2.30 6.72
N VAL A 109 -10.21 -1.66 5.70
CA VAL A 109 -11.13 -0.52 5.82
C VAL A 109 -12.34 -0.69 4.91
N SER A 110 -13.50 -0.27 5.39
CA SER A 110 -14.73 -0.14 4.62
C SER A 110 -15.08 1.34 4.47
N LEU A 111 -15.15 1.81 3.23
CA LEU A 111 -15.24 3.23 2.86
C LEU A 111 -16.50 3.46 2.03
N HIS A 112 -17.44 4.22 2.58
CA HIS A 112 -18.72 4.47 1.94
C HIS A 112 -18.96 5.97 1.81
N LEU A 113 -19.42 6.37 0.63
CA LEU A 113 -19.95 7.72 0.41
C LEU A 113 -21.16 7.62 -0.50
N LEU A 114 -22.20 8.37 -0.16
CA LEU A 114 -23.36 8.60 -1.00
C LEU A 114 -23.75 10.06 -0.90
N SER A 115 -23.67 10.79 -2.00
CA SER A 115 -23.86 12.24 -2.04
C SER A 115 -25.34 12.64 -2.06
N SER A 116 -26.22 11.79 -2.59
CA SER A 116 -27.68 11.99 -2.59
C SER A 116 -28.43 10.69 -2.88
N ILE A 117 -29.55 10.49 -2.17
CA ILE A 117 -30.49 9.37 -2.39
C ILE A 117 -31.69 9.73 -3.28
N ALA A 118 -31.82 11.01 -3.65
CA ALA A 118 -33.01 11.56 -4.33
C ALA A 118 -32.73 12.04 -5.76
N GLY A 119 -31.50 11.80 -6.26
CA GLY A 119 -30.99 12.40 -7.49
C GLY A 119 -30.67 13.90 -7.34
N GLY A 120 -29.82 14.44 -8.22
CA GLY A 120 -29.52 15.87 -8.29
C GLY A 120 -28.63 16.43 -7.16
N GLY A 121 -27.92 15.56 -6.43
CA GLY A 121 -26.85 15.95 -5.51
C GLY A 121 -25.54 16.31 -6.22
N PRO A 122 -24.51 16.76 -5.50
CA PRO A 122 -23.18 16.89 -6.07
C PRO A 122 -22.65 15.51 -6.47
N THR A 123 -21.81 15.44 -7.49
CA THR A 123 -21.37 14.17 -8.07
C THR A 123 -19.90 14.25 -8.42
N LEU A 124 -19.22 13.11 -8.39
CA LEU A 124 -17.80 13.07 -8.74
C LEU A 124 -17.60 13.58 -10.19
N PRO A 125 -16.72 14.57 -10.42
CA PRO A 125 -16.47 15.12 -11.75
C PRO A 125 -15.66 14.12 -12.59
N PHE A 126 -15.71 14.26 -13.91
CA PHE A 126 -14.81 13.49 -14.79
C PHE A 126 -13.36 13.91 -14.57
N GLY A 127 -12.46 12.92 -14.63
CA GLY A 127 -11.04 13.13 -14.40
C GLY A 127 -10.29 11.81 -14.32
N THR A 128 -8.99 11.94 -14.15
CA THR A 128 -8.08 10.84 -13.81
C THR A 128 -7.51 11.14 -12.43
N ASP A 129 -7.11 10.10 -11.70
CA ASP A 129 -6.48 10.23 -10.38
C ASP A 129 -7.30 11.07 -9.38
N LEU A 130 -8.63 10.93 -9.43
CA LEU A 130 -9.52 11.65 -8.51
C LEU A 130 -9.39 11.08 -7.11
N GLU A 131 -9.01 11.91 -6.15
CA GLU A 131 -8.70 11.47 -4.78
C GLU A 131 -9.98 11.24 -3.97
N LEU A 132 -10.29 9.97 -3.73
CA LEU A 132 -11.47 9.56 -2.97
C LEU A 132 -11.20 9.49 -1.47
N TYR A 133 -10.07 8.93 -1.08
CA TYR A 133 -9.65 8.81 0.32
C TYR A 133 -8.13 8.85 0.44
N THR A 134 -7.67 9.24 1.63
CA THR A 134 -6.31 8.97 2.09
C THR A 134 -6.39 8.03 3.29
N VAL A 135 -5.66 6.91 3.22
CA VAL A 135 -5.57 5.92 4.31
C VAL A 135 -4.17 5.99 4.88
N THR A 136 -4.06 6.34 6.16
CA THR A 136 -2.79 6.39 6.89
C THR A 136 -2.66 5.15 7.75
N TYR A 137 -1.49 4.53 7.68
CA TYR A 137 -1.12 3.34 8.43
C TYR A 137 0.01 3.68 9.42
N ASP A 138 -0.03 3.02 10.57
CA ASP A 138 1.13 2.81 11.42
C ASP A 138 1.83 1.53 10.95
N THR A 139 3.16 1.57 10.82
CA THR A 139 3.95 0.44 10.32
C THR A 139 4.50 -0.39 11.47
N ILE A 140 4.21 -1.70 11.49
CA ILE A 140 4.44 -2.60 12.63
C ILE A 140 5.71 -3.42 12.44
N ALA A 141 5.86 -4.04 11.27
CA ALA A 141 6.95 -4.98 10.98
C ALA A 141 7.40 -4.86 9.52
N ALA A 142 8.67 -5.21 9.26
CA ALA A 142 9.22 -5.20 7.92
C ALA A 142 8.53 -6.25 7.04
N GLY A 143 8.24 -5.89 5.79
CA GLY A 143 7.39 -6.67 4.91
C GLY A 143 6.76 -5.81 3.83
N THR A 144 6.13 -6.45 2.85
CA THR A 144 5.28 -5.75 1.88
C THR A 144 3.84 -6.19 2.06
N SER A 145 2.97 -5.23 2.37
CA SER A 145 1.53 -5.44 2.49
C SER A 145 0.85 -4.89 1.25
N VAL A 146 0.18 -5.76 0.48
CA VAL A 146 -0.61 -5.35 -0.69
C VAL A 146 -1.94 -4.78 -0.21
N VAL A 147 -2.31 -3.62 -0.74
CA VAL A 147 -3.60 -2.98 -0.46
C VAL A 147 -4.52 -3.19 -1.65
N GLN A 148 -5.55 -4.01 -1.47
CA GLN A 148 -6.42 -4.49 -2.55
C GLN A 148 -7.87 -4.73 -2.10
N PRO A 149 -8.85 -4.92 -3.00
CA PRO A 149 -10.20 -5.28 -2.64
C PRO A 149 -10.21 -6.55 -1.82
N CYS A 150 -11.01 -6.54 -0.75
CA CYS A 150 -11.06 -7.69 0.15
C CYS A 150 -11.47 -8.98 -0.58
N SER A 151 -10.72 -10.05 -0.33
CA SER A 151 -11.07 -11.42 -0.73
C SER A 151 -11.88 -12.17 0.36
N CYS A 152 -12.09 -11.51 1.50
CA CYS A 152 -12.61 -12.10 2.73
C CYS A 152 -14.09 -12.52 2.65
N THR A 153 -14.41 -13.69 3.23
CA THR A 153 -15.76 -14.29 3.25
C THR A 153 -16.62 -13.87 4.45
N ASP A 154 -16.04 -13.21 5.45
CA ASP A 154 -16.67 -12.98 6.76
C ASP A 154 -17.22 -11.55 6.95
N TRP A 155 -16.86 -10.60 6.06
CA TRP A 155 -17.41 -9.25 6.00
C TRP A 155 -18.52 -9.24 4.94
N SER A 156 -19.76 -9.44 5.37
CA SER A 156 -20.87 -9.80 4.50
C SER A 156 -21.02 -8.94 3.23
N LEU A 157 -20.82 -9.57 2.06
CA LEU A 157 -21.44 -9.26 0.76
C LEU A 157 -21.07 -7.97 0.02
N LEU A 158 -20.13 -7.16 0.49
CA LEU A 158 -19.83 -5.87 -0.14
C LEU A 158 -18.62 -5.97 -1.09
N ILE A 159 -18.91 -6.04 -2.38
CA ILE A 159 -17.93 -5.85 -3.46
C ILE A 159 -17.69 -4.35 -3.61
N THR A 160 -16.50 -3.94 -4.04
CA THR A 160 -16.27 -2.56 -4.45
C THR A 160 -17.17 -2.19 -5.63
N TYR A 161 -18.04 -1.21 -5.45
CA TYR A 161 -18.98 -0.76 -6.48
C TYR A 161 -19.12 0.75 -6.46
N PHE A 162 -19.66 1.27 -7.56
CA PHE A 162 -19.94 2.68 -7.76
C PHE A 162 -21.35 2.87 -8.33
N GLU A 163 -22.07 3.84 -7.78
CA GLU A 163 -23.39 4.25 -8.24
C GLU A 163 -23.27 5.34 -9.31
N VAL A 164 -23.93 5.14 -10.45
CA VAL A 164 -23.98 6.10 -11.56
C VAL A 164 -25.37 6.72 -11.60
N ASN A 165 -25.45 8.05 -11.42
CA ASN A 165 -26.73 8.77 -11.51
C ASN A 165 -27.38 8.67 -12.90
N CYS A 166 -26.61 8.33 -13.93
CA CYS A 166 -27.16 8.09 -15.24
C CYS A 166 -27.81 6.70 -15.28
N PHE A 167 -29.13 6.67 -15.47
CA PHE A 167 -29.95 5.46 -15.55
C PHE A 167 -30.02 4.60 -14.28
N ASP A 168 -29.58 5.12 -13.13
CA ASP A 168 -29.48 4.37 -11.86
C ASP A 168 -28.70 3.05 -12.05
N GLU A 169 -27.61 3.10 -12.84
CA GLU A 169 -26.74 1.96 -13.11
C GLU A 169 -25.63 1.85 -12.06
N GLU A 170 -25.24 0.61 -11.78
CA GLU A 170 -24.11 0.27 -10.90
C GLU A 170 -22.98 -0.29 -11.75
N TYR A 171 -21.72 -0.16 -11.32
CA TYR A 171 -20.63 -0.90 -11.94
C TYR A 171 -19.51 -1.23 -10.95
N ILE A 172 -18.67 -2.17 -11.37
CA ILE A 172 -17.43 -2.55 -10.68
C ILE A 172 -16.26 -1.96 -11.48
N PRO A 173 -15.41 -1.12 -10.87
CA PRO A 173 -14.22 -0.62 -11.55
C PRO A 173 -13.19 -1.74 -11.75
N ALA A 174 -12.34 -1.59 -12.75
CA ALA A 174 -11.07 -2.29 -12.73
C ALA A 174 -10.27 -1.83 -11.52
N PHE A 175 -9.45 -2.73 -10.96
CA PHE A 175 -8.68 -2.44 -9.76
C PHE A 175 -7.19 -2.60 -10.03
N GLU A 176 -6.43 -1.60 -9.61
CA GLU A 176 -4.97 -1.62 -9.60
C GLU A 176 -4.48 -1.57 -8.14
N PRO A 177 -3.91 -2.67 -7.62
CA PRO A 177 -3.45 -2.73 -6.24
C PRO A 177 -2.28 -1.79 -6.00
N GLY A 178 -2.30 -1.21 -4.81
CA GLY A 178 -1.15 -0.52 -4.24
C GLY A 178 -0.47 -1.40 -3.20
N SER A 179 0.57 -0.86 -2.57
CA SER A 179 1.28 -1.56 -1.52
C SER A 179 1.90 -0.60 -0.52
N VAL A 180 2.06 -1.07 0.71
CA VAL A 180 2.92 -0.45 1.71
C VAL A 180 4.10 -1.37 1.93
N THR A 181 5.29 -0.91 1.54
CA THR A 181 6.55 -1.60 1.80
C THR A 181 7.15 -1.03 3.08
N VAL A 182 7.31 -1.86 4.09
CA VAL A 182 7.91 -1.51 5.37
C VAL A 182 9.34 -2.05 5.41
N VAL A 183 10.32 -1.17 5.53
CA VAL A 183 11.75 -1.51 5.62
C VAL A 183 12.26 -1.32 7.05
N ASP A 184 13.44 -1.89 7.37
CA ASP A 184 14.09 -1.65 8.66
C ASP A 184 14.36 -0.14 8.87
N ALA A 185 14.24 0.31 10.12
CA ALA A 185 14.51 1.67 10.53
C ALA A 185 15.99 1.92 10.87
N VAL A 186 16.80 0.86 11.01
CA VAL A 186 18.21 1.00 11.41
C VAL A 186 19.06 1.38 10.20
N ALA A 187 19.68 2.55 10.28
CA ALA A 187 20.59 3.02 9.22
C ALA A 187 21.97 2.37 9.33
N PHE A 188 22.58 2.04 8.19
CA PHE A 188 23.91 1.45 8.09
C PHE A 188 24.65 1.93 6.84
N VAL A 189 25.89 1.49 6.68
CA VAL A 189 26.67 1.63 5.44
C VAL A 189 26.98 0.23 4.91
N ARG A 190 26.39 -0.12 3.76
CA ARG A 190 26.68 -1.36 3.03
C ARG A 190 28.14 -1.34 2.64
N GLY A 191 28.91 -2.29 3.16
CA GLY A 191 30.37 -2.19 3.11
C GLY A 191 31.05 -2.37 4.46
N ASP A 192 30.48 -1.78 5.52
CA ASP A 192 31.08 -1.71 6.86
C ASP A 192 30.61 -2.89 7.71
N SER A 193 31.09 -4.08 7.35
CA SER A 193 30.68 -5.34 7.98
C SER A 193 31.21 -5.46 9.41
N ASN A 194 32.33 -4.79 9.72
CA ASN A 194 32.96 -4.85 11.05
C ASN A 194 32.56 -3.68 11.98
N GLN A 195 31.78 -2.72 11.48
CA GLN A 195 31.30 -1.50 12.16
C GLN A 195 32.44 -0.63 12.71
N ASP A 196 33.47 -0.38 11.89
CA ASP A 196 34.58 0.53 12.21
C ASP A 196 34.52 1.88 11.48
N ASP A 197 33.38 2.16 10.83
CA ASP A 197 33.06 3.37 10.05
C ASP A 197 33.92 3.52 8.78
N LEU A 198 34.66 2.48 8.39
CA LEU A 198 35.40 2.40 7.13
C LEU A 198 34.84 1.25 6.29
N THR A 199 34.83 1.44 4.97
CA THR A 199 34.54 0.36 4.03
C THR A 199 35.83 0.02 3.30
N ASP A 200 36.52 -1.02 3.75
CA ASP A 200 37.79 -1.47 3.19
C ASP A 200 37.95 -3.00 3.18
N ILE A 201 39.19 -3.47 3.01
CA ILE A 201 39.46 -4.91 2.91
C ILE A 201 39.26 -5.65 4.25
N ALA A 202 39.33 -4.95 5.39
CA ALA A 202 39.12 -5.50 6.71
C ALA A 202 37.69 -6.03 6.87
N ASP A 203 36.69 -5.40 6.24
CA ASP A 203 35.30 -5.85 6.21
C ASP A 203 35.15 -7.22 5.55
N MET A 204 35.81 -7.40 4.41
CA MET A 204 35.78 -8.68 3.69
C MET A 204 36.48 -9.78 4.48
N VAL A 205 37.58 -9.46 5.16
CA VAL A 205 38.29 -10.39 6.03
C VAL A 205 37.43 -10.77 7.23
N PHE A 206 36.74 -9.80 7.83
CA PHE A 206 35.80 -10.01 8.92
C PHE A 206 34.65 -10.91 8.49
N LEU A 207 33.99 -10.61 7.37
CA LEU A 207 32.88 -11.42 6.84
C LEU A 207 33.31 -12.85 6.53
N LEU A 208 34.44 -13.05 5.86
CA LEU A 208 34.96 -14.40 5.58
C LEU A 208 35.33 -15.16 6.87
N ALA A 209 35.82 -14.46 7.90
CA ALA A 209 36.08 -15.06 9.19
C ALA A 209 34.76 -15.46 9.89
N ALA A 210 33.72 -14.63 9.84
CA ALA A 210 32.39 -14.97 10.35
C ALA A 210 31.82 -16.23 9.66
N LEU A 211 31.91 -16.30 8.33
CA LEU A 211 31.35 -17.41 7.54
C LEU A 211 32.09 -18.75 7.71
N PHE A 212 33.42 -18.73 7.87
CA PHE A 212 34.24 -19.95 7.76
C PHE A 212 35.12 -20.27 8.97
N GLN A 213 35.36 -19.31 9.87
CA GLN A 213 36.21 -19.53 11.03
C GLN A 213 35.37 -19.78 12.29
N ALA A 214 35.44 -21.00 12.80
CA ALA A 214 34.72 -21.39 14.00
C ALA A 214 35.09 -20.50 15.21
N GLY A 215 34.07 -19.91 15.84
CA GLY A 215 34.22 -19.03 17.01
C GLY A 215 34.47 -17.57 16.68
N SER A 216 34.51 -17.18 15.41
CA SER A 216 34.42 -15.77 15.01
C SER A 216 33.03 -15.21 15.34
N PRO A 217 32.92 -13.91 15.65
CA PRO A 217 31.63 -13.25 15.80
C PRO A 217 30.92 -13.09 14.46
N ASP A 218 29.59 -13.13 14.47
CA ASP A 218 28.76 -12.77 13.33
C ASP A 218 28.69 -11.24 13.16
N PRO A 219 28.36 -10.72 11.97
CA PRO A 219 28.11 -9.29 11.77
C PRO A 219 27.00 -8.79 12.70
N VAL A 220 27.23 -7.65 13.34
CA VAL A 220 26.21 -7.01 14.20
C VAL A 220 25.09 -6.37 13.37
N CYS A 221 25.40 -6.02 12.13
CA CYS A 221 24.49 -5.53 11.12
C CYS A 221 24.65 -6.41 9.89
N GLU A 222 23.65 -7.27 9.66
CA GLU A 222 23.70 -8.25 8.58
C GLU A 222 23.58 -7.56 7.22
N ASP A 223 22.75 -6.52 7.12
CA ASP A 223 22.59 -5.74 5.87
C ASP A 223 23.89 -5.05 5.45
N ALA A 224 24.71 -4.62 6.42
CA ALA A 224 26.03 -4.06 6.12
C ALA A 224 27.00 -5.11 5.54
N ALA A 225 26.80 -6.39 5.85
CA ALA A 225 27.58 -7.51 5.36
C ALA A 225 27.01 -8.15 4.09
N ASP A 226 25.74 -7.96 3.79
CA ASP A 226 25.12 -8.36 2.52
C ASP A 226 25.49 -7.35 1.43
N MET A 227 26.67 -7.56 0.83
CA MET A 227 27.22 -6.66 -0.18
C MET A 227 26.46 -6.70 -1.50
N ASN A 228 25.72 -7.79 -1.76
CA ASN A 228 25.07 -8.00 -3.04
C ASN A 228 23.54 -7.81 -2.98
N ASP A 229 22.99 -7.64 -1.77
CA ASP A 229 21.61 -7.29 -1.47
C ASP A 229 20.64 -8.39 -1.96
N ASP A 230 21.03 -9.66 -1.75
CA ASP A 230 20.20 -10.83 -2.09
C ASP A 230 19.47 -11.43 -0.88
N GLY A 231 19.66 -10.85 0.31
CA GLY A 231 19.06 -11.29 1.57
C GLY A 231 19.71 -12.57 2.12
N VAL A 232 20.90 -12.95 1.65
CA VAL A 232 21.59 -14.18 2.06
C VAL A 232 23.07 -13.96 2.30
N LEU A 233 23.48 -13.89 3.58
CA LEU A 233 24.90 -13.82 3.94
C LEU A 233 25.69 -15.08 3.53
N ASN A 234 26.54 -14.93 2.53
CA ASN A 234 27.38 -15.99 2.01
C ASN A 234 28.68 -15.46 1.32
N ILE A 235 29.41 -16.34 0.63
CA ILE A 235 30.68 -15.97 -0.01
C ILE A 235 30.50 -14.98 -1.19
N ALA A 236 29.32 -14.94 -1.80
CA ALA A 236 29.00 -14.00 -2.88
C ALA A 236 29.15 -12.55 -2.42
N ASP A 237 28.86 -12.25 -1.15
CA ASP A 237 28.98 -10.91 -0.58
C ASP A 237 30.44 -10.46 -0.50
N ALA A 238 31.30 -11.32 0.03
CA ALA A 238 32.74 -11.04 0.05
C ALA A 238 33.30 -10.87 -1.37
N ILE A 239 32.79 -11.62 -2.36
CA ILE A 239 33.18 -11.45 -3.77
C ILE A 239 32.69 -10.10 -4.32
N ALA A 240 31.45 -9.70 -4.03
CA ALA A 240 30.88 -8.43 -4.46
C ALA A 240 31.64 -7.23 -3.85
N GLY A 241 31.91 -7.25 -2.54
CA GLY A 241 32.69 -6.20 -1.88
C GLY A 241 34.13 -6.11 -2.38
N LEU A 242 34.84 -7.24 -2.55
CA LEU A 242 36.19 -7.24 -3.15
C LEU A 242 36.19 -6.74 -4.60
N SER A 243 35.14 -7.08 -5.38
CA SER A 243 34.96 -6.56 -6.74
C SER A 243 34.77 -5.05 -6.73
N ALA A 244 33.98 -4.51 -5.79
CA ALA A 244 33.80 -3.07 -5.64
C ALA A 244 35.09 -2.34 -5.25
N LEU A 245 35.86 -2.90 -4.31
CA LEU A 245 37.12 -2.30 -3.85
C LEU A 245 38.22 -2.29 -4.92
N PHE A 246 38.35 -3.35 -5.72
CA PHE A 246 39.55 -3.54 -6.56
C PHE A 246 39.28 -3.66 -8.06
N SER A 247 38.05 -3.96 -8.46
CA SER A 247 37.70 -4.27 -9.86
C SER A 247 36.69 -3.28 -10.46
N GLY A 248 36.29 -2.24 -9.71
CA GLY A 248 35.30 -1.26 -10.14
C GLY A 248 33.87 -1.82 -10.19
N GLY A 249 33.59 -2.88 -9.44
CA GLY A 249 32.22 -3.32 -9.18
C GLY A 249 31.43 -2.24 -8.42
N SER A 250 30.11 -2.34 -8.47
CA SER A 250 29.20 -1.53 -7.66
C SER A 250 28.42 -2.44 -6.73
N ILE A 251 28.24 -2.01 -5.49
CA ILE A 251 27.32 -2.63 -4.54
C ILE A 251 26.05 -1.76 -4.41
N PRO A 252 24.89 -2.34 -4.05
CA PRO A 252 23.65 -1.59 -3.83
C PRO A 252 23.76 -0.56 -2.70
N ALA A 253 22.87 0.43 -2.69
CA ALA A 253 22.78 1.38 -1.58
C ALA A 253 22.42 0.66 -0.26
N PRO A 254 22.75 1.22 0.92
CA PRO A 254 23.41 2.50 1.19
C PRO A 254 24.95 2.42 1.15
N VAL A 255 25.63 3.16 0.24
CA VAL A 255 27.10 3.15 0.11
C VAL A 255 27.71 4.49 0.48
N GLY A 256 28.71 4.49 1.37
CA GLY A 256 29.51 5.67 1.75
C GLY A 256 28.77 6.74 2.57
N THR A 257 27.45 6.62 2.73
CA THR A 257 26.63 7.42 3.64
C THR A 257 25.59 6.52 4.29
N CYS A 258 25.27 6.82 5.54
CA CYS A 258 24.22 6.15 6.28
C CYS A 258 22.88 6.18 5.56
N GLY A 259 22.22 5.03 5.47
CA GLY A 259 20.86 4.89 4.99
C GLY A 259 20.23 3.60 5.51
N VAL A 260 18.90 3.50 5.39
CA VAL A 260 18.18 2.25 5.65
C VAL A 260 18.32 1.30 4.47
N ASP A 261 18.07 0.02 4.70
CA ASP A 261 17.95 -0.93 3.59
C ASP A 261 16.75 -0.53 2.71
N PRO A 262 16.93 -0.25 1.41
CA PRO A 262 15.82 0.06 0.53
C PRO A 262 14.99 -1.18 0.18
N THR A 263 15.48 -2.37 0.49
CA THR A 263 14.83 -3.64 0.22
C THR A 263 14.32 -4.29 1.49
N VAL A 264 13.43 -5.26 1.32
CA VAL A 264 12.86 -6.02 2.43
C VAL A 264 13.36 -7.44 2.30
N ASP A 265 14.05 -7.91 3.33
CA ASP A 265 14.43 -9.31 3.46
C ASP A 265 14.44 -9.73 4.95
N THR A 266 15.13 -10.83 5.26
CA THR A 266 15.19 -11.39 6.61
C THR A 266 16.43 -10.98 7.39
N LEU A 267 17.41 -10.38 6.73
CA LEU A 267 18.56 -9.75 7.35
C LEU A 267 18.11 -8.43 7.97
N SER A 268 18.85 -8.03 9.00
CA SER A 268 18.55 -6.79 9.71
C SER A 268 19.80 -6.24 10.38
N CYS A 269 19.69 -5.00 10.84
CA CYS A 269 20.72 -4.40 11.66
C CYS A 269 20.25 -4.21 13.09
N GLY A 270 20.79 -5.00 14.02
CA GLY A 270 20.39 -4.90 15.43
C GLY A 270 20.79 -3.55 16.05
N THR A 271 22.04 -3.15 15.83
CA THR A 271 22.56 -1.80 16.12
C THR A 271 23.62 -1.46 15.07
N SER A 272 23.73 -0.18 14.71
CA SER A 272 24.71 0.33 13.76
C SER A 272 25.44 1.53 14.35
N THR A 273 26.75 1.63 14.10
CA THR A 273 27.60 2.78 14.48
C THR A 273 27.44 3.97 13.55
N CYS A 274 26.52 3.88 12.58
CA CYS A 274 26.26 4.93 11.60
C CYS A 274 26.30 6.35 12.23
N PRO A 275 27.27 7.19 11.84
CA PRO A 275 27.50 8.50 12.45
C PRO A 275 26.33 9.50 12.40
#